data_AF-A0A6C0F0V2-F1
#
_entry.id   AF-A0A6C0F0V2-F1
#
_cell.length_a   1.000
_cell.length_b   1.000
_cell.length_c   1.000
_cell.angle_alpha   90.00
_cell.angle_beta   90.00
_cell.angle_gamma   90.00
#
_symmetry.space_group_name_H-M   'P 1'
#
loop_
_entity.id
_entity.type
_entity.pdbx_description
1 polymer ?
#
loop_
_entity_poly.entity_id
_entity_poly.type
_entity_poly.pdbx_seq_one_letter_code
_entity_poly.pdbx_strand_id
1 'polypeptide(L)'
;MSYFAYITAAGFGLFSMFSTLYTPFLFLLRAIGIHYYIIRNDDEKTRAIIKVLKTATTNSISLFQCGAFHPSGCFVNRRCMGFYDYSSNYGNTSIAIHIFTTTQYFQTIFETEKAPISFSDNSALKSKTIPSSSSSITIYSRTGSYSNIFYSRLRIDVNGLEPKGQQGEIVDHICENFAKERRGVYFIHGVSGAGKSTIGLLVANRLKGSFSHTFNPTEPGDTLHHLLRDSDPTDEHPTIILLEEVNTMIHAIHDGTIPKHKNVTTCIYNKSTYNTFVDDLILYRNVMIIMTSNESKESIDNLDPCYLRKGRVSSYYSMLETLTPHEHLE
;
A
#
# COMPACT_ATOMS: atom_id res chain seq x y z
N MET A 1 47.57 -31.64 -9.85
CA MET A 1 46.23 -31.01 -9.89
C MET A 1 45.20 -32.12 -9.89
N SER A 2 44.32 -32.15 -8.89
CA SER A 2 43.48 -33.32 -8.62
C SER A 2 42.39 -33.49 -9.68
N TYR A 3 42.11 -34.75 -10.02
CA TYR A 3 41.00 -35.19 -10.89
C TYR A 3 39.65 -34.57 -10.48
N PHE A 4 39.53 -34.21 -9.20
CA PHE A 4 38.37 -33.53 -8.61
C PHE A 4 38.11 -32.14 -9.20
N ALA A 5 39.16 -31.39 -9.56
CA ALA A 5 39.02 -30.05 -10.16
C ALA A 5 38.48 -30.10 -11.60
N TYR A 6 38.79 -31.17 -12.34
CA TYR A 6 38.28 -31.36 -13.70
C TYR A 6 36.81 -31.80 -13.70
N ILE A 7 36.40 -32.62 -12.73
CA ILE A 7 35.00 -33.03 -12.57
C ILE A 7 34.13 -31.83 -12.15
N THR A 8 34.61 -30.98 -11.24
CA THR A 8 33.87 -29.76 -10.84
C THR A 8 33.82 -28.72 -11.95
N ALA A 9 34.91 -28.51 -12.70
CA ALA A 9 34.92 -27.59 -13.84
C ALA A 9 34.04 -28.07 -15.00
N ALA A 10 34.06 -29.36 -15.33
CA ALA A 10 33.19 -29.95 -16.34
C ALA A 10 31.70 -29.92 -15.93
N GLY A 11 31.41 -30.14 -14.65
CA GLY A 11 30.06 -30.01 -14.09
C GLY A 11 29.53 -28.56 -14.16
N PHE A 12 30.36 -27.56 -13.86
CA PHE A 12 29.99 -26.15 -13.97
C PHE A 12 29.80 -25.69 -15.42
N GLY A 13 30.63 -26.18 -16.34
CA GLY A 13 30.48 -25.94 -17.78
C GLY A 13 29.22 -26.55 -18.38
N LEU A 14 28.80 -27.73 -17.91
CA LEU A 14 27.54 -28.35 -18.32
C LEU A 14 26.33 -27.57 -17.80
N PHE A 15 26.38 -27.02 -16.58
CA PHE A 15 25.30 -26.21 -16.02
C PHE A 15 25.09 -24.88 -16.78
N SER A 16 26.14 -24.25 -17.29
CA SER A 16 26.02 -23.03 -18.10
C SER A 16 25.43 -23.29 -19.49
N MET A 17 25.65 -24.48 -20.05
CA MET A 17 25.05 -24.92 -21.32
C MET A 17 23.52 -25.07 -21.26
N PHE A 18 22.97 -25.41 -20.09
CA PHE A 18 21.50 -25.48 -19.93
C PHE A 18 20.82 -24.11 -20.10
N SER A 19 21.49 -23.01 -19.75
CA SER A 19 20.95 -21.66 -19.95
C SER A 19 20.84 -21.28 -21.43
N THR A 20 21.82 -21.71 -22.25
CA THR A 20 21.84 -21.45 -23.70
C THR A 20 20.85 -22.34 -24.45
N LEU A 21 20.60 -23.56 -23.97
CA LEU A 21 19.58 -24.46 -24.55
C LEU A 21 18.14 -24.06 -24.20
N TYR A 22 17.92 -23.37 -23.08
CA TYR A 22 16.59 -22.97 -22.64
C TYR A 22 15.95 -21.92 -23.57
N THR A 23 16.75 -20.99 -24.10
CA THR A 23 16.22 -19.88 -24.92
C THR A 23 15.64 -20.36 -26.26
N PRO A 24 16.30 -21.23 -27.04
CA PRO A 24 15.71 -21.85 -28.22
C PRO A 24 14.46 -22.68 -27.91
N PHE A 25 14.45 -23.38 -26.77
CA PHE A 25 13.29 -24.14 -26.33
C PHE A 25 12.09 -23.25 -26.02
N LEU A 26 12.29 -22.12 -25.32
CA LEU A 26 11.26 -21.11 -25.10
C LEU A 26 10.74 -20.53 -26.43
N PHE A 27 11.63 -20.33 -27.40
CA PHE A 27 11.23 -19.84 -28.72
C PHE A 27 10.36 -20.84 -29.47
N LEU A 28 10.67 -22.14 -29.38
CA LEU A 28 9.85 -23.22 -29.95
C LEU A 28 8.48 -23.29 -29.28
N LEU A 29 8.42 -23.21 -27.94
CA LEU A 29 7.16 -23.18 -27.20
C LEU A 29 6.29 -21.99 -27.62
N ARG A 30 6.92 -20.81 -27.82
CA ARG A 30 6.24 -19.62 -28.30
C ARG A 30 5.63 -19.81 -29.69
N ALA A 31 6.30 -20.55 -30.58
CA ALA A 31 5.76 -20.88 -31.91
C ALA A 31 4.49 -21.74 -31.85
N ILE A 32 4.30 -22.52 -30.77
CA ILE A 32 3.12 -23.36 -30.52
C ILE A 32 2.07 -22.58 -29.67
N GLY A 33 2.30 -21.29 -29.40
CA GLY A 33 1.39 -20.44 -28.62
C GLY A 33 1.47 -20.63 -27.11
N ILE A 34 2.51 -21.31 -26.61
CA ILE A 34 2.81 -21.44 -25.19
C ILE A 34 3.84 -20.38 -24.82
N HIS A 35 3.47 -19.53 -23.87
CA HIS A 35 4.29 -18.43 -23.39
C HIS A 35 4.78 -18.72 -21.97
N TYR A 36 5.97 -18.19 -21.68
CA TYR A 36 6.54 -18.20 -20.35
C TYR A 36 6.34 -16.82 -19.70
N TYR A 37 5.62 -16.80 -18.58
CA TYR A 37 5.32 -15.62 -17.80
C TYR A 37 6.03 -15.67 -16.46
N ILE A 38 6.54 -14.51 -16.04
CA ILE A 38 7.13 -14.31 -14.72
C ILE A 38 6.32 -13.23 -14.03
N ILE A 39 5.66 -13.57 -12.93
CA ILE A 39 4.88 -12.63 -12.12
C ILE A 39 5.72 -12.29 -10.88
N ARG A 40 6.04 -11.01 -10.69
CA ARG A 40 6.86 -10.48 -9.59
C ARG A 40 6.30 -9.13 -9.11
N ASN A 41 6.62 -8.77 -7.86
CA ASN A 41 6.45 -7.43 -7.28
C ASN A 41 5.00 -6.92 -7.19
N ASP A 42 4.01 -7.81 -7.12
CA ASP A 42 2.62 -7.45 -6.86
C ASP A 42 1.99 -8.48 -5.92
N ASP A 43 2.09 -8.24 -4.61
CA ASP A 43 1.70 -9.19 -3.58
C ASP A 43 0.21 -9.56 -3.65
N GLU A 44 -0.66 -8.61 -3.99
CA GLU A 44 -2.10 -8.86 -4.13
C GLU A 44 -2.39 -9.77 -5.32
N LYS A 45 -1.90 -9.40 -6.50
CA LYS A 45 -2.12 -10.21 -7.70
C LYS A 45 -1.47 -11.58 -7.57
N THR A 46 -0.28 -11.65 -7.00
CA THR A 46 0.43 -12.91 -6.78
C THR A 46 -0.36 -13.83 -5.85
N ARG A 47 -0.92 -13.32 -4.74
CA ARG A 47 -1.79 -14.11 -3.85
C ARG A 47 -3.09 -14.53 -4.52
N ALA A 48 -3.73 -13.67 -5.30
CA ALA A 48 -4.95 -13.99 -6.03
C ALA A 48 -4.71 -15.12 -7.04
N ILE A 49 -3.63 -15.01 -7.83
CA ILE A 49 -3.22 -16.01 -8.80
C ILE A 49 -2.86 -17.32 -8.10
N ILE A 50 -2.15 -17.29 -6.96
CA ILE A 50 -1.89 -18.47 -6.14
C ILE A 50 -3.20 -19.14 -5.70
N LYS A 51 -4.23 -18.37 -5.31
CA LYS A 51 -5.53 -18.93 -4.91
C LYS A 51 -6.21 -19.63 -6.09
N VAL A 52 -6.22 -19.01 -7.27
CA VAL A 52 -6.76 -19.62 -8.50
C VAL A 52 -5.97 -20.89 -8.86
N LEU A 53 -4.64 -20.82 -8.89
CA LEU A 53 -3.77 -21.96 -9.20
C LEU A 53 -3.92 -23.08 -8.18
N LYS A 54 -4.07 -22.78 -6.88
CA LYS A 54 -4.32 -23.77 -5.82
C LYS A 54 -5.58 -24.60 -6.11
N THR A 55 -6.62 -23.97 -6.65
CA THR A 55 -7.87 -24.66 -7.01
C THR A 55 -7.82 -25.35 -8.37
N ALA A 56 -7.09 -24.77 -9.33
CA ALA A 56 -7.09 -25.23 -10.72
C ALA A 56 -5.97 -26.22 -11.05
N THR A 57 -4.97 -26.38 -10.19
CA THR A 57 -3.75 -27.16 -10.49
C THR A 57 -3.40 -28.13 -9.37
N THR A 58 -2.68 -29.18 -9.75
CA THR A 58 -2.06 -30.10 -8.78
C THR A 58 -0.69 -29.55 -8.40
N ASN A 59 -0.47 -29.30 -7.12
CA ASN A 59 0.77 -28.72 -6.59
C ASN A 59 1.66 -29.83 -6.02
N SER A 60 2.97 -29.74 -6.24
CA SER A 60 3.93 -30.76 -5.80
C SER A 60 4.23 -30.69 -4.31
N ILE A 61 4.24 -29.48 -3.72
CA ILE A 61 4.58 -29.24 -2.32
C ILE A 61 3.50 -28.36 -1.70
N SER A 62 3.22 -28.58 -0.42
CA SER A 62 2.43 -27.68 0.42
C SER A 62 3.27 -27.27 1.61
N LEU A 63 3.51 -25.97 1.76
CA LEU A 63 4.29 -25.37 2.83
C LEU A 63 3.34 -24.90 3.93
N PHE A 64 3.59 -25.29 5.18
CA PHE A 64 2.81 -24.84 6.33
C PHE A 64 3.51 -23.68 7.00
N GLN A 65 2.90 -22.49 6.95
CA GLN A 65 3.47 -21.27 7.54
C GLN A 65 2.34 -20.41 8.14
N CYS A 66 2.60 -19.80 9.29
CA CYS A 66 1.64 -18.93 9.98
C CYS A 66 0.25 -19.54 10.20
N GLY A 67 0.18 -20.85 10.46
CA GLY A 67 -1.10 -21.55 10.69
C GLY A 67 -1.88 -21.90 9.43
N ALA A 68 -1.34 -21.67 8.22
CA ALA A 68 -2.00 -21.96 6.95
C ALA A 68 -1.12 -22.77 5.98
N PHE A 69 -1.76 -23.57 5.12
CA PHE A 69 -1.10 -24.30 4.03
C PHE A 69 -1.06 -23.48 2.74
N HIS A 70 0.16 -23.19 2.29
CA HIS A 70 0.47 -22.50 1.05
C HIS A 70 1.01 -23.48 0.00
N PRO A 71 0.55 -23.43 -1.27
CA PRO A 71 1.11 -24.26 -2.32
C PRO A 71 2.55 -23.82 -2.61
N SER A 72 3.46 -24.78 -2.82
CA SER A 72 4.87 -24.51 -3.13
C SER A 72 5.42 -25.53 -4.13
N GLY A 73 6.63 -25.26 -4.65
CA GLY A 73 7.26 -26.09 -5.67
C GLY A 73 6.61 -25.96 -7.04
N CYS A 74 6.52 -27.07 -7.77
CA CYS A 74 5.95 -27.12 -9.12
C CYS A 74 4.43 -27.31 -9.07
N PHE A 75 3.73 -26.75 -10.05
CA PHE A 75 2.31 -27.00 -10.25
C PHE A 75 2.03 -27.37 -11.70
N VAL A 76 1.06 -28.25 -11.92
CA VAL A 76 0.71 -28.74 -13.26
C VAL A 76 -0.81 -28.90 -13.40
N ASN A 77 -1.32 -28.48 -14.55
CA ASN A 77 -2.64 -28.73 -15.08
C ASN A 77 -2.54 -28.92 -16.61
N ARG A 78 -3.57 -29.44 -17.24
CA ARG A 78 -3.72 -29.56 -18.71
C ARG A 78 -3.54 -28.23 -19.45
N ARG A 79 -3.77 -27.08 -18.79
CA ARG A 79 -3.70 -25.74 -19.40
C ARG A 79 -2.47 -24.92 -18.99
N CYS A 80 -1.80 -25.29 -17.90
CA CYS A 80 -0.63 -24.57 -17.44
C CYS A 80 0.29 -25.47 -16.61
N MET A 81 1.58 -25.16 -16.62
CA MET A 81 2.55 -25.74 -15.70
C MET A 81 3.51 -24.65 -15.23
N GLY A 82 4.13 -24.82 -14.07
CA GLY A 82 5.01 -23.79 -13.54
C GLY A 82 5.57 -24.14 -12.19
N PHE A 83 6.18 -23.15 -11.55
CA PHE A 83 6.65 -23.28 -10.18
C PHE A 83 6.55 -21.96 -9.42
N TYR A 84 6.44 -22.10 -8.10
CA TYR A 84 6.53 -21.00 -7.15
C TYR A 84 7.98 -20.87 -6.69
N ASP A 85 8.55 -19.68 -6.87
CA ASP A 85 9.87 -19.32 -6.37
C ASP A 85 9.71 -18.46 -5.12
N TYR A 86 9.99 -19.07 -3.97
CA TYR A 86 9.98 -18.41 -2.68
C TYR A 86 11.39 -17.92 -2.36
N SER A 87 11.65 -16.65 -2.59
CA SER A 87 12.91 -16.04 -2.18
C SER A 87 12.73 -15.36 -0.82
N SER A 88 13.36 -15.93 0.20
CA SER A 88 13.43 -15.33 1.54
C SER A 88 14.72 -14.51 1.64
N ASN A 89 14.63 -13.20 1.41
CA ASN A 89 15.74 -12.30 1.72
C ASN A 89 15.38 -11.47 2.95
N TYR A 90 16.17 -11.63 4.01
CA TYR A 90 16.16 -10.77 5.21
C TYR A 90 14.75 -10.42 5.74
N GLY A 91 13.90 -11.42 5.95
CA GLY A 91 12.61 -11.27 6.63
C GLY A 91 11.40 -10.99 5.73
N ASN A 92 11.60 -10.63 4.46
CA ASN A 92 10.51 -10.55 3.48
C ASN A 92 10.52 -11.78 2.57
N THR A 93 9.40 -12.50 2.55
CA THR A 93 9.18 -13.61 1.62
C THR A 93 8.61 -13.03 0.33
N SER A 94 9.47 -12.80 -0.68
CA SER A 94 8.99 -12.39 -1.99
C SER A 94 8.69 -13.62 -2.83
N ILE A 95 7.47 -13.68 -3.38
CA ILE A 95 7.00 -14.82 -4.15
C ILE A 95 7.04 -14.42 -5.63
N ALA A 96 7.79 -15.19 -6.43
CA ALA A 96 7.70 -15.10 -7.88
C ALA A 96 7.00 -16.35 -8.42
N ILE A 97 6.08 -16.15 -9.38
CA ILE A 97 5.39 -17.26 -10.02
C ILE A 97 5.89 -17.36 -11.46
N HIS A 98 6.41 -18.53 -11.82
CA HIS A 98 6.85 -18.85 -13.16
C HIS A 98 5.82 -19.76 -13.81
N ILE A 99 5.19 -19.31 -14.90
CA ILE A 99 4.06 -20.01 -15.53
C ILE A 99 4.31 -20.22 -17.02
N PHE A 100 4.16 -21.45 -17.48
CA PHE A 100 4.00 -21.81 -18.88
C PHE A 100 2.53 -21.99 -19.21
N THR A 101 1.99 -21.15 -20.09
CA THR A 101 0.59 -21.26 -20.52
C THR A 101 0.32 -20.49 -21.81
N THR A 102 -0.88 -20.63 -22.36
CA THR A 102 -1.33 -19.84 -23.52
C THR A 102 -1.76 -18.45 -23.07
N THR A 103 -1.64 -17.46 -23.96
CA THR A 103 -2.04 -16.06 -23.68
C THR A 103 -3.50 -15.94 -23.23
N GLN A 104 -4.39 -16.69 -23.87
CA GLN A 104 -5.81 -16.71 -23.52
C GLN A 104 -6.04 -17.19 -22.09
N TYR A 105 -5.40 -18.30 -21.69
CA TYR A 105 -5.59 -18.83 -20.35
C TYR A 105 -4.93 -17.93 -19.30
N PHE A 106 -3.77 -17.35 -19.60
CA PHE A 106 -3.15 -16.35 -18.73
C PHE A 106 -4.10 -15.17 -18.45
N GLN A 107 -4.72 -14.61 -19.49
CA GLN A 107 -5.72 -13.55 -19.34
C GLN A 107 -6.91 -14.00 -18.48
N THR A 108 -7.42 -15.23 -18.65
CA THR A 108 -8.51 -15.72 -17.79
C THR A 108 -8.12 -15.82 -16.31
N ILE A 109 -6.88 -16.20 -15.99
CA ILE A 109 -6.40 -16.23 -14.60
C ILE A 109 -6.38 -14.82 -14.01
N PHE A 110 -5.96 -13.82 -14.80
CA PHE A 110 -5.93 -12.41 -14.40
C PHE A 110 -7.33 -11.77 -14.35
N GLU A 111 -8.26 -12.17 -15.21
CA GLU A 111 -9.61 -11.59 -15.26
C GLU A 111 -10.56 -12.19 -14.21
N THR A 112 -10.31 -13.44 -13.78
CA THR A 112 -11.05 -14.07 -12.67
C THR A 112 -10.88 -13.31 -11.34
N GLU A 113 -9.89 -12.42 -11.26
CA GLU A 113 -9.70 -11.42 -10.19
C GLU A 113 -10.91 -10.46 -10.04
N LYS A 114 -11.69 -10.25 -11.11
CA LYS A 114 -12.86 -9.35 -11.11
C LYS A 114 -14.16 -10.00 -10.63
N ALA A 115 -14.15 -11.30 -10.29
CA ALA A 115 -15.33 -11.94 -9.72
C ALA A 115 -15.45 -11.55 -8.23
N PRO A 116 -16.57 -10.96 -7.80
CA PRO A 116 -16.77 -10.59 -6.39
C PRO A 116 -16.73 -11.86 -5.53
N ILE A 117 -15.98 -11.80 -4.43
CA ILE A 117 -16.05 -12.79 -3.36
C ILE A 117 -17.40 -12.58 -2.68
N SER A 118 -18.46 -13.20 -3.21
CA SER A 118 -19.72 -13.33 -2.50
C SER A 118 -19.54 -14.41 -1.44
N PHE A 119 -19.48 -14.01 -0.17
CA PHE A 119 -19.85 -14.91 0.91
C PHE A 119 -21.37 -15.10 0.81
N SER A 120 -21.79 -16.15 0.12
CA SER A 120 -23.19 -16.56 0.10
C SER A 120 -23.49 -17.33 1.40
N ASP A 121 -24.00 -16.62 2.40
CA ASP A 121 -24.94 -17.25 3.32
C ASP A 121 -26.28 -17.39 2.60
N ASN A 122 -26.75 -18.63 2.52
CA ASN A 122 -28.08 -18.95 2.05
C ASN A 122 -29.11 -18.34 3.01
N SER A 123 -29.70 -17.20 2.63
CA SER A 123 -31.11 -16.97 2.95
C SER A 123 -31.74 -16.11 1.85
N ALA A 124 -32.77 -16.68 1.24
CA ALA A 124 -33.56 -16.05 0.21
C ALA A 124 -34.42 -14.95 0.83
N LEU A 125 -34.24 -13.71 0.37
CA LEU A 125 -35.39 -12.84 0.12
C LEU A 125 -35.05 -11.86 -1.01
N LYS A 126 -35.79 -12.00 -2.10
CA LYS A 126 -35.78 -11.08 -3.24
C LYS A 126 -36.24 -9.70 -2.76
N SER A 127 -35.36 -8.71 -2.82
CA SER A 127 -35.78 -7.35 -3.11
C SER A 127 -34.89 -6.78 -4.21
N LYS A 128 -35.54 -6.28 -5.27
CA LYS A 128 -34.91 -5.50 -6.33
C LYS A 128 -34.50 -4.18 -5.71
N THR A 129 -33.20 -3.95 -5.58
CA THR A 129 -32.65 -2.61 -5.33
C THR A 129 -31.46 -2.37 -6.24
N ILE A 130 -31.43 -1.14 -6.72
CA ILE A 130 -30.55 -0.49 -7.71
C ILE A 130 -29.07 -0.85 -7.49
N PRO A 131 -28.23 -0.98 -8.54
CA PRO A 131 -26.80 -1.25 -8.35
C PRO A 131 -26.15 -0.05 -7.66
N SER A 132 -25.98 -0.12 -6.34
CA SER A 132 -25.11 0.78 -5.60
C SER A 132 -23.70 0.57 -6.12
N SER A 133 -23.13 1.58 -6.78
CA SER A 133 -21.72 1.59 -7.17
C SER A 133 -20.88 1.36 -5.91
N SER A 134 -20.23 0.22 -5.79
CA SER A 134 -19.34 -0.08 -4.67
C SER A 134 -18.21 0.96 -4.65
N SER A 135 -18.21 1.86 -3.68
CA SER A 135 -17.11 2.81 -3.48
C SER A 135 -15.94 2.05 -2.86
N SER A 136 -14.89 1.82 -3.65
CA SER A 136 -13.64 1.24 -3.14
C SER A 136 -12.57 2.32 -3.04
N ILE A 137 -11.78 2.28 -1.97
CA ILE A 137 -10.61 3.14 -1.78
C ILE A 137 -9.35 2.31 -1.94
N THR A 138 -8.33 2.91 -2.54
CA THR A 138 -6.98 2.34 -2.55
C THR A 138 -6.19 2.85 -1.35
N ILE A 139 -5.72 1.96 -0.50
CA ILE A 139 -4.85 2.23 0.63
C ILE A 139 -3.42 1.82 0.29
N TYR A 140 -2.46 2.69 0.59
CA TYR A 140 -1.04 2.42 0.47
C TYR A 140 -0.42 2.29 1.85
N SER A 141 0.12 1.10 2.12
CA SER A 141 0.77 0.75 3.38
C SER A 141 2.26 0.52 3.16
N ARG A 142 3.08 1.12 4.01
CA ARG A 142 4.52 0.99 3.97
C ARG A 142 4.93 -0.46 4.25
N THR A 143 5.83 -0.99 3.45
CA THR A 143 6.36 -2.35 3.57
C THR A 143 7.85 -2.35 3.21
N GLY A 144 8.58 -3.37 3.65
CA GLY A 144 10.02 -3.48 3.39
C GLY A 144 10.90 -3.16 4.59
N SER A 145 12.18 -2.99 4.33
CA SER A 145 13.21 -2.60 5.30
C SER A 145 13.72 -1.20 4.99
N TYR A 146 14.47 -0.56 5.90
CA TYR A 146 15.01 0.79 5.69
C TYR A 146 15.85 0.96 4.41
N SER A 147 16.46 -0.12 3.90
CA SER A 147 17.23 -0.09 2.65
C SER A 147 16.40 -0.34 1.40
N ASN A 148 15.16 -0.81 1.53
CA ASN A 148 14.28 -1.14 0.41
C ASN A 148 12.81 -0.96 0.83
N ILE A 149 12.40 0.29 1.03
CA ILE A 149 11.01 0.66 1.34
C ILE A 149 10.20 0.73 0.05
N PHE A 150 9.01 0.16 0.09
CA PHE A 150 7.99 0.27 -0.97
C PHE A 150 6.60 0.31 -0.35
N TYR A 151 5.62 0.79 -1.11
CA TYR A 151 4.24 0.83 -0.64
C TYR A 151 3.42 -0.30 -1.26
N SER A 152 2.88 -1.16 -0.40
CA SER A 152 1.91 -2.16 -0.81
C SER A 152 0.53 -1.53 -0.97
N ARG A 153 -0.17 -1.91 -2.03
CA ARG A 153 -1.52 -1.45 -2.33
C ARG A 153 -2.52 -2.41 -1.71
N LEU A 154 -3.60 -1.87 -1.15
CA LEU A 154 -4.77 -2.60 -0.70
C LEU A 154 -6.04 -1.90 -1.16
N ARG A 155 -7.00 -2.63 -1.75
CA ARG A 155 -8.33 -2.08 -2.08
C ARG A 155 -9.34 -2.49 -1.02
N ILE A 156 -9.97 -1.50 -0.40
CA ILE A 156 -11.00 -1.71 0.62
C ILE A 156 -12.34 -1.18 0.11
N ASP A 157 -13.39 -1.99 0.26
CA ASP A 157 -14.75 -1.53 0.09
C ASP A 157 -15.16 -0.69 1.30
N VAL A 158 -15.55 0.55 1.06
CA VAL A 158 -15.94 1.52 2.10
C VAL A 158 -17.44 1.83 2.06
N ASN A 159 -18.24 0.92 1.50
CA ASN A 159 -19.70 0.98 1.61
C ASN A 159 -20.11 1.12 3.09
N GLY A 160 -20.86 2.18 3.41
CA GLY A 160 -21.31 2.49 4.77
C GLY A 160 -20.35 3.37 5.59
N LEU A 161 -19.25 3.85 5.00
CA LEU A 161 -18.39 4.85 5.63
C LEU A 161 -19.04 6.23 5.54
N GLU A 162 -19.83 6.57 6.56
CA GLU A 162 -20.49 7.88 6.69
C GLU A 162 -19.80 8.74 7.78
N PRO A 163 -19.69 10.06 7.57
CA PRO A 163 -19.16 10.97 8.57
C PRO A 163 -20.08 11.02 9.81
N LYS A 164 -19.49 11.07 11.00
CA LYS A 164 -20.20 11.18 12.29
C LYS A 164 -19.88 12.49 12.99
N GLY A 165 -20.89 13.07 13.63
CA GLY A 165 -20.75 14.34 14.36
C GLY A 165 -20.17 15.45 13.49
N GLN A 166 -19.11 16.11 13.98
CA GLN A 166 -18.45 17.24 13.31
C GLN A 166 -17.62 16.85 12.08
N GLN A 167 -17.45 15.55 11.78
CA GLN A 167 -16.63 15.11 10.66
C GLN A 167 -17.15 15.59 9.30
N GLY A 168 -18.47 15.68 9.12
CA GLY A 168 -19.09 16.02 7.82
C GLY A 168 -18.66 17.41 7.33
N GLU A 169 -18.84 18.42 8.16
CA GLU A 169 -18.48 19.81 7.85
C GLU A 169 -16.97 19.97 7.60
N ILE A 170 -16.14 19.30 8.41
CA ILE A 170 -14.68 19.34 8.25
C ILE A 170 -14.26 18.69 6.93
N VAL A 171 -14.82 17.52 6.60
CA VAL A 171 -14.53 16.79 5.34
C VAL A 171 -14.94 17.64 4.14
N ASP A 172 -16.13 18.25 4.19
CA ASP A 172 -16.64 19.08 3.10
C ASP A 172 -15.74 20.30 2.86
N HIS A 173 -15.39 21.03 3.93
CA HIS A 173 -14.51 22.20 3.83
C HIS A 173 -13.09 21.84 3.34
N ILE A 174 -12.54 20.70 3.79
CA ILE A 174 -11.26 20.18 3.28
C ILE A 174 -11.35 19.87 1.78
N CYS A 175 -12.42 19.21 1.34
CA CYS A 175 -12.62 18.86 -0.08
C CYS A 175 -12.78 20.11 -0.94
N GLU A 176 -13.53 21.11 -0.49
CA GLU A 176 -13.72 22.38 -1.19
C GLU A 176 -12.42 23.17 -1.34
N ASN A 177 -11.62 23.25 -0.28
CA ASN A 177 -10.32 23.93 -0.33
C ASN A 177 -9.34 23.19 -1.25
N PHE A 178 -9.34 21.86 -1.19
CA PHE A 178 -8.51 21.05 -2.08
C PHE A 178 -8.93 21.16 -3.55
N ALA A 179 -10.22 21.27 -3.85
CA ALA A 179 -10.69 21.45 -5.22
C ALA A 179 -10.16 22.73 -5.88
N LYS A 180 -9.94 23.79 -5.08
CA LYS A 180 -9.38 25.08 -5.51
C LYS A 180 -7.86 25.02 -5.66
N GLU A 181 -7.16 24.56 -4.63
CA GLU A 181 -5.70 24.65 -4.54
C GLU A 181 -4.97 23.44 -5.15
N ARG A 182 -5.66 22.30 -5.29
CA ARG A 182 -5.10 21.00 -5.72
C ARG A 182 -3.94 20.50 -4.87
N ARG A 183 -3.79 21.05 -3.67
CA ARG A 183 -2.86 20.64 -2.62
C ARG A 183 -3.34 21.22 -1.30
N GLY A 184 -2.86 20.69 -0.19
CA GLY A 184 -3.18 21.28 1.10
C GLY A 184 -2.62 20.52 2.28
N VAL A 185 -2.41 21.25 3.36
CA VAL A 185 -1.97 20.70 4.65
C VAL A 185 -3.00 21.13 5.69
N TYR A 186 -3.62 20.16 6.35
CA TYR A 186 -4.71 20.40 7.28
C TYR A 186 -4.33 19.88 8.66
N PHE A 187 -4.57 20.68 9.70
CA PHE A 187 -4.29 20.29 11.07
C PHE A 187 -5.60 20.12 11.84
N ILE A 188 -5.79 18.93 12.43
CA ILE A 188 -7.00 18.59 13.18
C ILE A 188 -6.58 18.20 14.59
N HIS A 189 -6.98 18.99 15.59
CA HIS A 189 -6.78 18.62 16.98
C HIS A 189 -8.09 18.26 17.66
N GLY A 190 -8.01 17.55 18.78
CA GLY A 190 -9.21 17.16 19.50
C GLY A 190 -8.97 16.07 20.52
N VAL A 191 -10.01 15.71 21.26
CA VAL A 191 -9.97 14.64 22.26
C VAL A 191 -9.77 13.26 21.60
N SER A 192 -9.23 12.30 22.35
CA SER A 192 -9.14 10.92 21.88
C SER A 192 -10.54 10.34 21.66
N GLY A 193 -10.72 9.50 20.64
CA GLY A 193 -12.03 8.95 20.29
C GLY A 193 -12.98 9.89 19.53
N ALA A 194 -12.57 11.11 19.19
CA ALA A 194 -13.36 12.02 18.35
C ALA A 194 -13.42 11.60 16.85
N GLY A 195 -12.70 10.55 16.45
CA GLY A 195 -12.67 10.09 15.05
C GLY A 195 -11.79 10.93 14.12
N LYS A 196 -10.77 11.63 14.66
CA LYS A 196 -9.84 12.46 13.86
C LYS A 196 -9.17 11.68 12.72
N SER A 197 -8.70 10.47 13.01
CA SER A 197 -8.04 9.61 12.01
C SER A 197 -8.96 9.21 10.85
N THR A 198 -10.26 9.03 11.13
CA THR A 198 -11.25 8.63 10.12
C THR A 198 -11.49 9.73 9.08
N ILE A 199 -11.20 11.01 9.39
CA ILE A 199 -11.35 12.12 8.44
C ILE A 199 -10.49 11.89 7.19
N GLY A 200 -9.27 11.40 7.34
CA GLY A 200 -8.41 11.12 6.19
C GLY A 200 -9.03 10.11 5.22
N LEU A 201 -9.65 9.06 5.76
CA LEU A 201 -10.34 8.05 4.97
C LEU A 201 -11.63 8.59 4.32
N LEU A 202 -12.41 9.39 5.04
CA LEU A 202 -13.62 10.04 4.52
C LEU A 202 -13.30 11.00 3.37
N VAL A 203 -12.26 11.81 3.52
CA VAL A 203 -11.78 12.71 2.45
C VAL A 203 -11.32 11.92 1.24
N ALA A 204 -10.55 10.84 1.44
CA ALA A 204 -10.11 9.97 0.35
C ALA A 204 -11.31 9.34 -0.38
N ASN A 205 -12.35 8.91 0.35
CA ASN A 205 -13.59 8.38 -0.25
C ASN A 205 -14.25 9.43 -1.14
N ARG A 206 -14.43 10.64 -0.61
CA ARG A 206 -15.17 11.72 -1.28
C ARG A 206 -14.46 12.23 -2.53
N LEU A 207 -13.14 12.28 -2.49
CA LEU A 207 -12.30 12.68 -3.62
C LEU A 207 -11.96 11.51 -4.56
N LYS A 208 -12.44 10.29 -4.27
CA LYS A 208 -12.05 9.04 -4.99
C LYS A 208 -10.53 8.88 -5.09
N GLY A 209 -9.83 9.30 -4.05
CA GLY A 209 -8.37 9.33 -3.98
C GLY A 209 -7.76 8.07 -3.38
N SER A 210 -6.43 8.06 -3.37
CA SER A 210 -5.59 7.09 -2.67
C SER A 210 -5.33 7.56 -1.25
N PHE A 211 -5.26 6.64 -0.29
CA PHE A 211 -5.06 6.94 1.13
C PHE A 211 -3.80 6.28 1.68
N SER A 212 -3.00 6.98 2.48
CA SER A 212 -1.90 6.39 3.24
C SER A 212 -1.86 6.92 4.65
N HIS A 213 -1.74 6.03 5.64
CA HIS A 213 -1.63 6.37 7.07
C HIS A 213 -0.33 5.86 7.70
N THR A 214 0.51 5.16 6.92
CA THR A 214 1.75 4.54 7.42
C THR A 214 3.01 5.28 7.01
N PHE A 215 2.87 6.36 6.23
CA PHE A 215 3.99 7.20 5.85
C PHE A 215 4.49 7.97 7.07
N ASN A 216 5.79 7.85 7.36
CA ASN A 216 6.43 8.53 8.48
C ASN A 216 7.72 9.24 8.03
N PRO A 217 7.70 10.57 7.88
CA PRO A 217 8.86 11.31 7.38
C PRO A 217 10.04 11.36 8.38
N THR A 218 9.84 10.92 9.63
CA THR A 218 10.91 10.80 10.63
C THR A 218 11.62 9.45 10.61
N GLU A 219 11.13 8.49 9.83
CA GLU A 219 11.79 7.21 9.67
C GLU A 219 12.81 7.21 8.52
N PRO A 220 13.97 6.54 8.69
CA PRO A 220 14.98 6.47 7.64
C PRO A 220 14.46 5.78 6.37
N GLY A 221 14.64 6.44 5.22
CA GLY A 221 14.35 5.90 3.90
C GLY A 221 12.90 6.07 3.45
N ASP A 222 12.02 6.49 4.38
CA ASP A 222 10.61 6.70 4.11
C ASP A 222 10.39 8.11 3.55
N THR A 223 10.61 8.24 2.24
CA THR A 223 10.50 9.50 1.54
C THR A 223 9.14 9.67 0.90
N LEU A 224 8.65 10.91 0.84
CA LEU A 224 7.40 11.22 0.15
C LEU A 224 7.45 10.77 -1.31
N HIS A 225 8.61 10.87 -1.96
CA HIS A 225 8.80 10.42 -3.34
C HIS A 225 8.53 8.92 -3.53
N HIS A 226 8.83 8.06 -2.54
CA HIS A 226 8.51 6.63 -2.64
C HIS A 226 6.99 6.40 -2.65
N LEU A 227 6.26 7.05 -1.74
CA LEU A 227 4.80 6.97 -1.70
C LEU A 227 4.17 7.53 -2.98
N LEU A 228 4.62 8.70 -3.44
CA LEU A 228 4.05 9.36 -4.62
C LEU A 228 4.36 8.61 -5.92
N ARG A 229 5.49 7.93 -6.02
CA ARG A 229 5.80 7.05 -7.15
C ARG A 229 4.80 5.90 -7.27
N ASP A 230 4.43 5.30 -6.14
CA ASP A 230 3.57 4.11 -6.12
C ASP A 230 2.07 4.48 -6.17
N SER A 231 1.70 5.67 -5.68
CA SER A 231 0.33 6.19 -5.70
C SER A 231 -0.05 6.98 -6.95
N ASP A 232 0.92 7.53 -7.67
CA ASP A 232 0.77 8.29 -8.92
C ASP A 232 -0.41 9.30 -8.89
N PRO A 233 -0.33 10.36 -8.06
CA PRO A 233 -1.45 11.27 -7.84
C PRO A 233 -1.87 12.01 -9.12
N THR A 234 -3.16 11.98 -9.44
CA THR A 234 -3.76 12.68 -10.59
C THR A 234 -4.88 13.63 -10.16
N ASP A 235 -5.38 14.46 -11.08
CA ASP A 235 -6.50 15.38 -10.79
C ASP A 235 -7.80 14.62 -10.42
N GLU A 236 -7.96 13.38 -10.91
CA GLU A 236 -9.09 12.49 -10.65
C GLU A 236 -8.87 11.57 -9.44
N HIS A 237 -7.61 11.22 -9.16
CA HIS A 237 -7.20 10.34 -8.08
C HIS A 237 -6.07 10.97 -7.26
N PRO A 238 -6.38 11.94 -6.38
CA PRO A 238 -5.39 12.57 -5.53
C PRO A 238 -4.86 11.60 -4.46
N THR A 239 -3.71 11.91 -3.87
CA THR A 239 -3.16 11.15 -2.75
C THR A 239 -3.35 11.90 -1.43
N ILE A 240 -4.07 11.27 -0.51
CA ILE A 240 -4.37 11.75 0.84
C ILE A 240 -3.46 11.02 1.82
N ILE A 241 -2.65 11.78 2.55
CA ILE A 241 -1.68 11.28 3.51
C ILE A 241 -2.12 11.70 4.91
N LEU A 242 -2.28 10.74 5.80
CA LEU A 242 -2.60 10.97 7.21
C LEU A 242 -1.32 10.84 8.04
N LEU A 243 -0.95 11.92 8.73
CA LEU A 243 0.09 11.92 9.76
C LEU A 243 -0.60 11.91 11.13
N GLU A 244 -0.62 10.73 11.77
CA GLU A 244 -1.22 10.57 13.09
C GLU A 244 -0.30 11.06 14.20
N GLU A 245 -0.91 11.60 15.27
CA GLU A 245 -0.22 12.05 16.47
C GLU A 245 0.97 12.99 16.20
N VAL A 246 0.75 13.98 15.34
CA VAL A 246 1.82 14.89 14.90
C VAL A 246 2.43 15.69 16.06
N ASN A 247 1.73 15.87 17.18
CA ASN A 247 2.31 16.50 18.36
C ASN A 247 3.51 15.69 18.88
N THR A 248 3.43 14.37 18.94
CA THR A 248 4.56 13.51 19.35
C THR A 248 5.75 13.67 18.40
N MET A 249 5.46 13.74 17.09
CA MET A 249 6.47 14.02 16.07
C MET A 249 7.11 15.40 16.29
N ILE A 250 6.31 16.45 16.51
CA ILE A 250 6.79 17.82 16.72
C ILE A 250 7.65 17.93 17.98
N HIS A 251 7.24 17.32 19.09
CA HIS A 251 8.05 17.26 20.32
C HIS A 251 9.40 16.57 20.06
N ALA A 252 9.39 15.42 19.37
CA ALA A 252 10.63 14.73 19.03
C ALA A 252 11.57 15.56 18.14
N ILE A 253 11.00 16.36 17.22
CA ILE A 253 11.74 17.29 16.37
C ILE A 253 12.32 18.46 17.19
N HIS A 254 11.51 19.03 18.09
CA HIS A 254 11.88 20.17 18.91
C HIS A 254 12.97 19.81 19.92
N ASP A 255 12.84 18.66 20.58
CA ASP A 255 13.78 18.14 21.57
C ASP A 255 15.02 17.48 20.93
N GLY A 256 15.00 17.27 19.62
CA GLY A 256 16.11 16.65 18.87
C GLY A 256 16.32 15.17 19.18
N THR A 257 15.24 14.44 19.53
CA THR A 257 15.31 13.03 19.92
C THR A 257 15.23 12.05 18.75
N ILE A 258 14.99 12.55 17.53
CA ILE A 258 14.92 11.70 16.33
C ILE A 258 16.31 11.13 16.01
N PRO A 259 16.48 9.80 16.05
CA PRO A 259 17.77 9.18 15.76
C PRO A 259 18.07 9.25 14.25
N LYS A 260 19.28 9.67 13.91
CA LYS A 260 19.75 9.66 12.52
C LYS A 260 20.33 8.30 12.16
N HIS A 261 19.95 7.79 10.99
CA HIS A 261 20.59 6.61 10.43
C HIS A 261 21.87 7.00 9.68
N LYS A 262 22.93 6.18 9.75
CA LYS A 262 24.23 6.50 9.17
C LYS A 262 24.23 6.52 7.64
N ASN A 263 23.48 5.60 7.04
CA ASN A 263 23.56 5.30 5.60
C ASN A 263 22.24 5.53 4.85
N VAL A 264 21.19 5.97 5.55
CA VAL A 264 19.85 6.12 4.97
C VAL A 264 19.33 7.48 5.42
N THR A 265 18.83 8.25 4.46
CA THR A 265 18.34 9.61 4.70
C THR A 265 17.00 9.60 5.42
N THR A 266 16.86 10.45 6.43
CA THR A 266 15.58 10.73 7.09
C THR A 266 15.09 12.10 6.61
N CYS A 267 13.83 12.21 6.17
CA CYS A 267 13.29 13.45 5.63
C CYS A 267 13.18 14.55 6.70
N ILE A 268 12.73 14.19 7.90
CA ILE A 268 12.55 15.13 9.00
C ILE A 268 13.25 14.59 10.25
N TYR A 269 14.22 15.34 10.77
CA TYR A 269 14.94 14.99 12.00
C TYR A 269 15.22 16.19 12.90
N ASN A 270 14.89 17.41 12.46
CA ASN A 270 15.02 18.63 13.23
C ASN A 270 14.09 19.72 12.66
N LYS A 271 13.97 20.84 13.38
CA LYS A 271 13.12 21.98 13.01
C LYS A 271 13.36 22.47 11.57
N SER A 272 14.63 22.55 11.15
CA SER A 272 14.99 23.02 9.81
C SER A 272 14.46 22.08 8.72
N THR A 273 14.67 20.78 8.88
CA THR A 273 14.20 19.77 7.91
C THR A 273 12.68 19.62 7.89
N TYR A 274 12.00 19.77 9.03
CA TYR A 274 10.54 19.86 9.06
C TYR A 274 10.03 21.03 8.22
N ASN A 275 10.63 22.21 8.43
CA ASN A 275 10.27 23.42 7.72
C ASN A 275 10.45 23.27 6.22
N THR A 276 11.60 22.76 5.78
CA THR A 276 11.87 22.46 4.37
C THR A 276 10.86 21.44 3.82
N PHE A 277 10.61 20.34 4.53
CA PHE A 277 9.66 19.33 4.09
C PHE A 277 8.27 19.91 3.83
N VAL A 278 7.74 20.69 4.76
CA VAL A 278 6.39 21.28 4.62
C VAL A 278 6.37 22.38 3.57
N ASP A 279 7.41 23.21 3.48
CA ASP A 279 7.51 24.25 2.46
C ASP A 279 7.63 23.62 1.04
N ASP A 280 8.32 22.48 0.90
CA ASP A 280 8.47 21.72 -0.35
C ASP A 280 7.15 21.05 -0.81
N LEU A 281 6.14 20.93 0.05
CA LEU A 281 4.82 20.40 -0.33
C LEU A 281 4.15 21.22 -1.44
N ILE A 282 4.58 22.48 -1.61
CA ILE A 282 4.14 23.33 -2.72
C ILE A 282 4.46 22.72 -4.09
N LEU A 283 5.50 21.88 -4.19
CA LEU A 283 5.95 21.26 -5.44
C LEU A 283 5.08 20.05 -5.85
N TYR A 284 4.29 19.50 -4.92
CA TYR A 284 3.48 18.31 -5.15
C TYR A 284 2.02 18.68 -5.39
N ARG A 285 1.58 18.58 -6.65
CA ARG A 285 0.18 18.75 -7.04
C ARG A 285 -0.58 17.45 -6.79
N ASN A 286 -1.87 17.58 -6.48
CA ASN A 286 -2.81 16.49 -6.17
C ASN A 286 -2.41 15.67 -4.93
N VAL A 287 -1.70 16.30 -4.00
CA VAL A 287 -1.28 15.70 -2.72
C VAL A 287 -1.84 16.51 -1.57
N MET A 288 -2.43 15.80 -0.61
CA MET A 288 -2.96 16.38 0.63
C MET A 288 -2.31 15.71 1.83
N ILE A 289 -1.92 16.51 2.83
CA ILE A 289 -1.54 16.01 4.15
C ILE A 289 -2.59 16.43 5.17
N ILE A 290 -3.11 15.47 5.91
CA ILE A 290 -3.96 15.69 7.08
C ILE A 290 -3.15 15.26 8.29
N MET A 291 -2.93 16.20 9.21
CA MET A 291 -2.25 15.94 10.48
C MET A 291 -3.28 15.87 11.58
N THR A 292 -3.20 14.85 12.44
CA THR A 292 -4.05 14.74 13.63
C THR A 292 -3.23 14.90 14.90
N SER A 293 -3.83 15.52 15.92
CA SER A 293 -3.18 15.74 17.20
C SER A 293 -4.16 15.66 18.37
N ASN A 294 -3.64 15.28 19.54
CA ASN A 294 -4.35 15.42 20.82
C ASN A 294 -4.05 16.76 21.52
N GLU A 295 -3.10 17.55 21.01
CA GLU A 295 -2.77 18.88 21.51
C GLU A 295 -3.36 19.97 20.62
N SER A 296 -3.77 21.08 21.21
CA SER A 296 -4.31 22.20 20.44
C SER A 296 -3.23 22.92 19.64
N LYS A 297 -3.66 23.69 18.63
CA LYS A 297 -2.77 24.56 17.87
C LYS A 297 -2.01 25.53 18.79
N GLU A 298 -2.69 26.10 19.78
CA GLU A 298 -2.10 27.05 20.73
C GLU A 298 -1.00 26.38 21.57
N SER A 299 -1.21 25.13 21.99
CA SER A 299 -0.19 24.34 22.70
C SER A 299 1.08 24.20 21.87
N ILE A 300 0.93 23.86 20.59
CA ILE A 300 2.06 23.70 19.68
C ILE A 300 2.71 25.04 19.33
N ASP A 301 1.92 26.10 19.13
CA ASP A 301 2.44 27.44 18.86
C ASP A 301 3.26 27.99 20.05
N ASN A 302 2.93 27.60 21.28
CA ASN A 302 3.70 27.93 22.47
C ASN A 302 5.07 27.23 22.51
N LEU A 303 5.22 26.05 21.89
CA LEU A 303 6.52 25.41 21.69
C LEU A 303 7.33 26.18 20.65
N ASP A 304 6.76 26.31 19.45
CA ASP A 304 7.32 27.12 18.38
C ASP A 304 6.27 27.38 17.30
N PRO A 305 5.93 28.65 17.01
CA PRO A 305 4.88 28.98 16.04
C PRO A 305 5.24 28.57 14.61
N CYS A 306 6.49 28.21 14.31
CA CYS A 306 6.87 27.84 12.96
C CYS A 306 6.25 26.52 12.49
N TYR A 307 5.94 25.58 13.38
CA TYR A 307 5.45 24.25 13.01
C TYR A 307 4.10 24.33 12.31
N LEU A 308 3.19 25.12 12.89
CA LEU A 308 1.82 25.24 12.41
C LEU A 308 1.51 26.64 11.85
N ARG A 309 2.51 27.43 11.43
CA ARG A 309 2.26 28.79 10.89
C ARG A 309 1.35 28.79 9.66
N LYS A 310 0.63 29.89 9.49
CA LYS A 310 -0.16 30.16 8.27
C LYS A 310 0.76 30.14 7.04
N GLY A 311 0.30 29.46 5.98
CA GLY A 311 1.06 29.25 4.74
C GLY A 311 1.76 27.89 4.66
N ARG A 312 2.06 27.26 5.80
CA ARG A 312 2.45 25.84 5.88
C ARG A 312 1.25 24.94 6.12
N VAL A 313 0.35 25.39 6.99
CA VAL A 313 -0.95 24.78 7.22
C VAL A 313 -2.02 25.67 6.58
N SER A 314 -2.88 25.04 5.77
CA SER A 314 -3.96 25.67 5.02
C SER A 314 -5.16 25.99 5.92
N SER A 315 -5.54 25.07 6.80
CA SER A 315 -6.65 25.26 7.74
C SER A 315 -6.48 24.42 9.00
N TYR A 316 -7.14 24.86 10.07
CA TYR A 316 -7.10 24.23 11.39
C TYR A 316 -8.51 23.89 11.82
N TYR A 317 -8.69 22.72 12.43
CA TYR A 317 -9.97 22.22 12.90
C TYR A 317 -9.85 21.65 14.31
N SER A 318 -10.93 21.75 15.06
CA SER A 318 -11.05 21.29 16.44
C SER A 318 -12.19 20.30 16.58
N MET A 319 -11.93 19.12 17.14
CA MET A 319 -12.93 18.09 17.44
C MET A 319 -12.91 17.76 18.94
N LEU A 320 -13.68 18.52 19.72
CA LEU A 320 -13.64 18.42 21.18
C LEU A 320 -14.66 17.42 21.75
N GLU A 321 -15.54 16.89 20.91
CA GLU A 321 -16.56 15.92 21.30
C GLU A 321 -16.12 14.50 20.91
N THR A 322 -16.27 13.56 21.84
CA THR A 322 -16.04 12.15 21.56
C THR A 322 -17.20 11.60 20.73
N LEU A 323 -16.89 10.74 19.76
CA LEU A 323 -17.94 9.98 19.11
C LEU A 323 -18.44 8.97 20.14
N THR A 324 -19.65 9.18 20.63
CA THR A 324 -20.32 8.14 21.42
C THR A 324 -20.46 6.91 20.52
N PRO A 325 -20.04 5.72 21.00
CA PRO A 325 -20.49 4.50 20.36
C PRO A 325 -22.01 4.58 20.39
N HIS A 326 -22.67 4.53 19.24
CA HIS A 326 -24.12 4.37 19.23
C HIS A 326 -24.43 3.16 20.12
N GLU A 327 -25.18 3.41 21.19
CA GLU A 327 -25.95 2.38 21.88
C GLU A 327 -26.64 1.58 20.79
N HIS A 328 -26.18 0.35 20.58
CA HIS A 328 -26.86 -0.58 19.70
C HIS A 328 -28.26 -0.75 20.28
N LEU A 329 -29.22 -0.16 19.56
CA LEU A 329 -30.65 -0.40 19.60
C LEU A 329 -30.97 -1.79 20.17
N GLU A 330 -31.65 -1.81 21.32
CA GLU A 330 -32.53 -2.91 21.74
C GLU A 330 -33.69 -3.11 20.75
#